data_AF-A0A151AFK0-F1
#
_entry.id   AF-A0A151AFK0-F1
#
_cell.length_a   1.000
_cell.length_b   1.000
_cell.length_c   1.000
_cell.angle_alpha   90.00
_cell.angle_beta   90.00
_cell.angle_gamma   90.00
#
_symmetry.space_group_name_H-M   'P 1'
#
loop_
_entity.id
_entity.type
_entity.pdbx_description
1 polymer ?
#
loop_
_entity_poly.entity_id
_entity_poly.type
_entity_poly.pdbx_seq_one_letter_code
_entity_poly.pdbx_strand_id
1 'polypeptide(L)'
;MSALDLVRKHWRISLLVVLVAISAVVLFAPGFGPDDAGGEPTADTGPTNLQFGLELSGGTRIRAPLAGLTAEGLDVQAGQETEIESQVAEELGISVRNVNAYPGEPEVEDDGTIEITTETVTEEEFLAALRASNYDVEEGDVRRGVTEDTVDDAVEVLEEKISRSPFAAGEVRKSTSSTGEHFVVIEVPGEDRETVIDLIEDRGFVQVYAHHPTEVGYENTTAIQPDDINSIGEPTDEPPYGPHISITLNEAGAEDFSRVMQETGFTQEGVESCRWDQNRDDPGYCLLTVVDGEVVYSASLGESLAASIESGAYVDDPRFVMSGESIEDVRQLRINLLAGETPAPLDIEAGTQYYLEPSLADDFKLYSLITGFVAVVAVAGAVAFRYSRPRIAGPMILTAAAEVFLLLGFAAAVGYPLDLAAIAGFIAVVGTGVDDLIIIADEILQEGDVSTGRVFESRFRKAFWVIGAAAATTIIAMSPLAFLSLGDLTGFALFTIVGVLIGVLVTRPAYGDVLRVLLTTDR
;
A
#
# COMPACT_ATOMS: atom_id res chain seq x y z
N MET A 1 -22.26 45.02 -22.17
CA MET A 1 -20.99 44.34 -21.84
C MET A 1 -21.07 42.95 -22.42
N SER A 2 -20.09 42.54 -23.22
CA SER A 2 -19.99 41.15 -23.67
C SER A 2 -19.70 40.25 -22.46
N ALA A 3 -20.11 38.98 -22.48
CA ALA A 3 -19.74 38.01 -21.44
C ALA A 3 -18.22 37.97 -21.22
N LEU A 4 -17.44 38.15 -22.30
CA LEU A 4 -15.98 38.21 -22.27
C LEU A 4 -15.44 39.46 -21.54
N ASP A 5 -16.13 40.60 -21.61
CA ASP A 5 -15.72 41.81 -20.89
C ASP A 5 -15.93 41.68 -19.39
N LEU A 6 -17.00 40.97 -18.99
CA LEU A 6 -17.35 40.71 -17.60
C LEU A 6 -16.37 39.72 -16.96
N VAL A 7 -16.00 38.67 -17.70
CA VAL A 7 -14.96 37.70 -17.31
C VAL A 7 -13.60 38.37 -17.16
N ARG A 8 -13.19 39.22 -18.12
CA ARG A 8 -11.90 39.91 -18.06
C ARG A 8 -11.84 40.94 -16.92
N LYS A 9 -12.96 41.59 -16.59
CA LYS A 9 -13.06 42.56 -15.49
C LYS A 9 -13.00 41.90 -14.09
N HIS A 10 -13.52 40.68 -13.96
CA HIS A 10 -13.57 39.93 -12.70
C HIS A 10 -12.93 38.54 -12.84
N TRP A 11 -11.69 38.53 -13.34
CA TRP A 11 -11.01 37.29 -13.71
C TRP A 11 -10.78 36.35 -12.51
N ARG A 12 -10.59 36.89 -11.29
CA ARG A 12 -10.41 36.08 -10.06
C ARG A 12 -11.68 35.35 -9.64
N ILE A 13 -12.83 36.01 -9.75
CA ILE A 13 -14.13 35.38 -9.49
C ILE A 13 -14.40 34.32 -10.56
N SER A 14 -14.08 34.62 -11.83
CA SER A 14 -14.22 33.66 -12.93
C SER A 14 -13.32 32.44 -12.73
N LEU A 15 -12.07 32.65 -12.27
CA LEU A 15 -11.14 31.58 -11.92
C LEU A 15 -11.72 30.67 -10.83
N LEU A 16 -12.24 31.25 -9.74
CA LEU A 16 -12.86 30.48 -8.66
C LEU A 16 -14.03 29.62 -9.19
N VAL A 17 -14.91 30.20 -10.01
CA VAL A 17 -16.05 29.46 -10.59
C VAL A 17 -15.57 28.33 -11.50
N VAL A 18 -14.53 28.56 -12.31
CA VAL A 18 -13.95 27.52 -13.17
C VAL A 18 -13.33 26.41 -12.33
N LEU A 19 -12.59 26.73 -11.27
CA LEU A 19 -12.00 25.73 -10.38
C LEU A 19 -13.07 24.93 -9.65
N VAL A 20 -14.13 25.56 -9.17
CA VAL A 20 -15.28 24.84 -8.57
C VAL A 20 -15.94 23.92 -9.59
N ALA A 21 -16.10 24.36 -10.84
CA ALA A 21 -16.63 23.50 -11.90
C ALA A 21 -15.71 22.31 -12.21
N ILE A 22 -14.40 22.52 -12.26
CA ILE A 22 -13.40 21.46 -12.43
C ILE A 22 -13.47 20.48 -11.26
N SER A 23 -13.46 20.97 -10.02
CA SER A 23 -13.60 20.14 -8.83
C SER A 23 -14.91 19.33 -8.84
N ALA A 24 -16.02 19.91 -9.31
CA ALA A 24 -17.26 19.17 -9.46
C ALA A 24 -17.17 18.06 -10.52
N VAL A 25 -16.50 18.32 -11.65
CA VAL A 25 -16.25 17.28 -12.66
C VAL A 25 -15.39 16.17 -12.06
N VAL A 26 -14.27 16.51 -11.40
CA VAL A 26 -13.40 15.52 -10.79
C VAL A 26 -14.11 14.71 -9.70
N LEU A 27 -14.98 15.34 -8.90
CA LEU A 27 -15.70 14.66 -7.82
C LEU A 27 -16.79 13.71 -8.30
N PHE A 28 -17.46 14.01 -9.41
CA PHE A 28 -18.72 13.34 -9.78
C PHE A 28 -18.70 12.72 -11.18
N ALA A 29 -17.75 13.06 -12.06
CA ALA A 29 -17.71 12.51 -13.40
C ALA A 29 -17.04 11.13 -13.42
N PRO A 30 -17.57 10.18 -14.21
CA PRO A 30 -16.91 8.90 -14.42
C PRO A 30 -15.56 9.12 -15.11
N GLY A 31 -14.57 8.30 -14.73
CA GLY A 31 -13.21 8.35 -15.25
C GLY A 31 -12.18 9.13 -14.41
N PHE A 32 -12.60 9.59 -13.22
CA PHE A 32 -11.71 10.12 -12.19
C PHE A 32 -11.79 9.29 -10.89
N GLY A 33 -12.45 8.14 -10.94
CA GLY A 33 -12.60 7.20 -9.83
C GLY A 33 -11.52 6.11 -9.82
N PRO A 34 -11.41 5.35 -8.72
CA PRO A 34 -10.33 4.38 -8.49
C PRO A 34 -10.24 3.23 -9.51
N ASP A 35 -11.35 2.85 -10.16
CA ASP A 35 -11.40 1.63 -11.02
C ASP A 35 -10.72 1.79 -12.41
N ASP A 36 -10.24 2.98 -12.79
CA ASP A 36 -9.61 3.19 -14.11
C ASP A 36 -8.10 2.85 -14.16
N ALA A 37 -7.55 2.34 -13.05
CA ALA A 37 -6.18 1.79 -12.98
C ALA A 37 -6.09 0.30 -13.41
N GLY A 38 -7.10 -0.23 -14.11
CA GLY A 38 -7.02 -1.55 -14.77
C GLY A 38 -7.43 -2.77 -13.93
N GLY A 39 -7.96 -2.56 -12.72
CA GLY A 39 -8.57 -3.62 -11.90
C GLY A 39 -10.08 -3.80 -12.18
N GLU A 40 -10.63 -4.97 -11.85
CA GLU A 40 -12.07 -5.19 -11.87
C GLU A 40 -12.80 -4.22 -10.92
N PRO A 41 -14.03 -3.78 -11.26
CA PRO A 41 -14.73 -2.76 -10.49
C PRO A 41 -14.98 -3.22 -9.06
N THR A 42 -14.35 -2.55 -8.10
CA THR A 42 -14.56 -2.84 -6.68
C THR A 42 -15.96 -2.39 -6.26
N ALA A 43 -16.62 -3.25 -5.48
CA ALA A 43 -18.02 -3.06 -5.11
C ALA A 43 -18.20 -1.82 -4.20
N ASP A 44 -19.18 -1.00 -4.58
CA ASP A 44 -19.73 0.15 -3.83
C ASP A 44 -18.90 1.46 -3.85
N THR A 45 -18.47 1.88 -5.04
CA THR A 45 -18.12 3.29 -5.26
C THR A 45 -19.38 4.14 -5.10
N GLY A 46 -19.45 4.85 -3.97
CA GLY A 46 -20.53 5.81 -3.69
C GLY A 46 -20.68 6.87 -4.78
N PRO A 47 -21.60 7.83 -4.63
CA PRO A 47 -21.90 8.83 -5.69
C PRO A 47 -20.75 9.80 -6.02
N THR A 48 -19.56 9.63 -5.42
CA THR A 48 -18.40 10.51 -5.53
C THR A 48 -17.13 9.70 -5.75
N ASN A 49 -16.17 10.27 -6.48
CA ASN A 49 -14.82 9.73 -6.68
C ASN A 49 -13.90 9.93 -5.45
N LEU A 50 -14.47 10.04 -4.25
CA LEU A 50 -13.70 10.18 -3.01
C LEU A 50 -13.30 8.80 -2.50
N GLN A 51 -12.03 8.66 -2.16
CA GLN A 51 -11.52 7.50 -1.45
C GLN A 51 -11.53 7.78 0.05
N PHE A 52 -11.76 6.74 0.84
CA PHE A 52 -11.83 6.81 2.30
C PHE A 52 -10.77 5.89 2.89
N GLY A 53 -9.92 6.43 3.74
CA GLY A 53 -8.94 5.67 4.50
C GLY A 53 -9.61 4.83 5.60
N LEU A 54 -8.85 3.92 6.20
CA LEU A 54 -9.34 2.89 7.13
C LEU A 54 -10.19 3.40 8.28
N GLU A 55 -9.92 4.60 8.82
CA GLU A 55 -10.73 5.17 9.90
C GLU A 55 -12.18 5.46 9.47
N LEU A 56 -12.39 5.64 8.17
CA LEU A 56 -13.70 5.87 7.59
C LEU A 56 -14.19 4.61 6.89
N SER A 57 -13.38 3.83 6.18
CA SER A 57 -13.83 2.60 5.50
C SER A 57 -13.96 1.37 6.41
N GLY A 58 -13.25 1.34 7.54
CA GLY A 58 -13.05 0.13 8.35
C GLY A 58 -12.04 -0.81 7.70
N GLY A 59 -11.60 -1.82 8.44
CA GLY A 59 -10.65 -2.82 7.98
C GLY A 59 -9.39 -2.88 8.83
N THR A 60 -8.32 -3.42 8.24
CA THR A 60 -7.09 -3.77 8.95
C THR A 60 -5.90 -3.00 8.38
N ARG A 61 -5.03 -2.50 9.28
CA ARG A 61 -3.69 -2.01 8.98
C ARG A 61 -2.68 -2.85 9.75
N ILE A 62 -1.72 -3.44 9.04
CA ILE A 62 -0.56 -4.12 9.63
C ILE A 62 0.66 -3.30 9.24
N ARG A 63 1.52 -2.99 10.22
CA ARG A 63 2.82 -2.38 10.00
C ARG A 63 3.85 -3.25 10.68
N ALA A 64 4.68 -3.96 9.92
CA ALA A 64 5.65 -4.91 10.44
C ALA A 64 7.01 -4.71 9.75
N PRO A 65 8.14 -4.83 10.48
CA PRO A 65 9.43 -4.99 9.84
C PRO A 65 9.54 -6.39 9.22
N LEU A 66 10.49 -6.58 8.32
CA LEU A 66 10.87 -7.90 7.85
C LEU A 66 11.88 -8.52 8.82
N ALA A 67 11.71 -9.80 9.12
CA ALA A 67 12.61 -10.53 9.99
C ALA A 67 13.95 -10.75 9.29
N GLY A 68 15.02 -10.33 9.94
CA GLY A 68 16.37 -10.47 9.41
C GLY A 68 17.41 -9.66 10.16
N LEU A 69 18.66 -9.84 9.77
CA LEU A 69 19.81 -9.09 10.26
C LEU A 69 20.64 -8.64 9.06
N THR A 70 21.18 -7.43 9.13
CA THR A 70 22.02 -6.85 8.08
C THR A 70 23.37 -6.46 8.69
N ALA A 71 24.46 -6.88 8.06
CA ALA A 71 25.81 -6.46 8.38
C ALA A 71 26.35 -5.56 7.25
N GLU A 72 26.67 -4.31 7.59
CA GLU A 72 27.13 -3.28 6.65
C GLU A 72 28.64 -3.05 6.82
N GLY A 73 29.30 -2.39 5.85
CA GLY A 73 30.72 -2.06 5.98
C GLY A 73 31.68 -3.20 5.60
N LEU A 74 31.23 -4.15 4.77
CA LEU A 74 31.97 -5.38 4.46
C LEU A 74 32.73 -5.30 3.14
N ASP A 75 33.87 -5.98 3.03
CA ASP A 75 34.58 -6.15 1.74
C ASP A 75 33.92 -7.27 0.92
N VAL A 76 32.76 -6.97 0.31
CA VAL A 76 32.05 -7.85 -0.62
C VAL A 76 32.35 -7.40 -2.05
N GLN A 77 33.04 -8.26 -2.82
CA GLN A 77 33.41 -7.96 -4.20
C GLN A 77 32.41 -8.55 -5.19
N ALA A 78 32.13 -7.81 -6.26
CA ALA A 78 31.27 -8.28 -7.33
C ALA A 78 31.77 -9.60 -7.95
N GLY A 79 30.87 -10.57 -8.08
CA GLY A 79 31.15 -11.93 -8.57
C GLY A 79 31.53 -12.95 -7.49
N GLN A 80 31.52 -12.59 -6.21
CA GLN A 80 31.73 -13.51 -5.08
C GLN A 80 30.45 -13.83 -4.29
N GLU A 81 29.31 -13.23 -4.66
CA GLU A 81 28.06 -13.25 -3.91
C GLU A 81 27.63 -14.69 -3.57
N THR A 82 27.53 -15.56 -4.58
CA THR A 82 27.12 -16.96 -4.40
C THR A 82 28.06 -17.78 -3.50
N GLU A 83 29.37 -17.51 -3.54
CA GLU A 83 30.34 -18.18 -2.67
C GLU A 83 30.16 -17.74 -1.21
N ILE A 84 29.95 -16.44 -1.01
CA ILE A 84 29.73 -15.81 0.30
C ILE A 84 28.43 -16.31 0.92
N GLU A 85 27.34 -16.27 0.16
CA GLU A 85 26.01 -16.74 0.58
C GLU A 85 26.07 -18.20 1.01
N SER A 86 26.72 -19.05 0.21
CA SER A 86 26.88 -20.48 0.52
C SER A 86 27.70 -20.71 1.80
N GLN A 87 28.80 -19.98 1.98
CA GLN A 87 29.67 -20.11 3.14
C GLN A 87 28.97 -19.65 4.43
N VAL A 88 28.33 -18.48 4.41
CA VAL A 88 27.63 -17.94 5.57
C VAL A 88 26.43 -18.81 5.93
N ALA A 89 25.69 -19.32 4.94
CA ALA A 89 24.59 -20.25 5.16
C ALA A 89 25.06 -21.58 5.80
N GLU A 90 26.19 -22.13 5.36
CA GLU A 90 26.78 -23.33 5.94
C GLU A 90 27.18 -23.13 7.41
N GLU A 91 27.85 -22.01 7.72
CA GLU A 91 28.25 -21.66 9.10
C GLU A 91 27.03 -21.47 10.03
N LEU A 92 25.94 -20.91 9.50
CA LEU A 92 24.69 -20.70 10.24
C LEU A 92 23.78 -21.93 10.29
N GLY A 93 24.01 -22.93 9.43
CA GLY A 93 23.13 -24.08 9.27
C GLY A 93 21.74 -23.71 8.75
N ILE A 94 21.64 -22.67 7.91
CA ILE A 94 20.40 -22.22 7.28
C ILE A 94 20.42 -22.46 5.77
N SER A 95 19.27 -22.28 5.11
CA SER A 95 19.20 -22.32 3.65
C SER A 95 19.98 -21.15 3.04
N VAL A 96 20.74 -21.41 1.97
CA VAL A 96 21.45 -20.36 1.20
C VAL A 96 20.51 -19.24 0.74
N ARG A 97 19.23 -19.58 0.52
CA ARG A 97 18.16 -18.64 0.13
C ARG A 97 17.83 -17.58 1.17
N ASN A 98 18.26 -17.79 2.41
CA ASN A 98 18.05 -16.84 3.50
C ASN A 98 19.30 -16.00 3.76
N VAL A 99 20.25 -15.96 2.82
CA VAL A 99 21.47 -15.16 2.88
C VAL A 99 21.61 -14.43 1.56
N ASN A 100 21.75 -13.10 1.60
CA ASN A 100 22.01 -12.28 0.42
C ASN A 100 23.30 -11.49 0.64
N ALA A 101 24.16 -11.48 -0.38
CA ALA A 101 25.37 -10.68 -0.38
C ALA A 101 25.30 -9.60 -1.47
N TYR A 102 25.44 -8.34 -1.05
CA TYR A 102 25.42 -7.18 -1.93
C TYR A 102 26.85 -6.61 -2.05
N PRO A 103 27.44 -6.59 -3.25
CA PRO A 103 28.76 -6.03 -3.45
C PRO A 103 28.74 -4.52 -3.25
N GLY A 104 29.79 -3.99 -2.60
CA GLY A 104 29.97 -2.56 -2.47
C GLY A 104 30.31 -1.91 -3.82
N GLU A 105 29.95 -0.65 -4.01
CA GLU A 105 30.28 0.10 -5.22
C GLU A 105 31.61 0.88 -5.05
N PRO A 106 32.72 0.44 -5.69
CA PRO A 106 34.04 1.05 -5.47
C PRO A 106 34.12 2.50 -5.98
N GLU A 107 33.24 2.87 -6.91
CA GLU A 107 33.22 4.20 -7.53
C GLU A 107 32.64 5.28 -6.61
N VAL A 108 31.83 4.88 -5.62
CA VAL A 108 31.19 5.78 -4.64
C VAL A 108 31.66 5.56 -3.21
N GLU A 109 32.72 4.76 -3.01
CA GLU A 109 33.24 4.38 -1.69
C GLU A 109 32.14 3.77 -0.80
N ASP A 110 31.29 2.94 -1.42
CA ASP A 110 30.24 2.20 -0.71
C ASP A 110 30.74 0.79 -0.38
N ASP A 111 30.59 0.41 0.88
CA ASP A 111 31.02 -0.88 1.38
C ASP A 111 29.93 -1.93 1.12
N GLY A 112 30.34 -3.19 1.00
CA GLY A 112 29.43 -4.30 0.79
C GLY A 112 28.55 -4.60 2.00
N THR A 113 27.46 -5.33 1.75
CA THR A 113 26.49 -5.72 2.76
C THR A 113 26.22 -7.22 2.68
N ILE A 114 26.09 -7.87 3.82
CA ILE A 114 25.55 -9.24 3.90
C ILE A 114 24.34 -9.18 4.82
N GLU A 115 23.21 -9.70 4.36
CA GLU A 115 22.02 -9.83 5.19
C GLU A 115 21.56 -11.28 5.26
N ILE A 116 20.79 -11.58 6.30
CA ILE A 116 20.03 -12.81 6.42
C ILE A 116 18.55 -12.50 6.60
N THR A 117 17.69 -13.31 5.98
CA THR A 117 16.24 -13.11 5.93
C THR A 117 15.48 -14.19 6.69
N THR A 118 15.94 -14.46 7.91
CA THR A 118 15.35 -15.45 8.83
C THR A 118 15.22 -14.89 10.24
N GLU A 119 14.18 -15.31 10.96
CA GLU A 119 13.96 -15.01 12.37
C GLU A 119 14.72 -15.97 13.32
N THR A 120 15.24 -17.08 12.81
CA THR A 120 15.80 -18.16 13.63
C THR A 120 17.21 -17.91 14.13
N VAL A 121 17.91 -16.91 13.58
CA VAL A 121 19.32 -16.62 13.85
C VAL A 121 19.44 -15.38 14.71
N THR A 122 20.19 -15.48 15.80
CA THR A 122 20.48 -14.33 16.67
C THR A 122 21.62 -13.47 16.15
N GLU A 123 21.68 -12.21 16.60
CA GLU A 123 22.75 -11.27 16.27
C GLU A 123 24.14 -11.82 16.61
N GLU A 124 24.27 -12.52 17.76
CA GLU A 124 25.52 -13.13 18.19
C GLU A 124 25.95 -14.28 17.26
N GLU A 125 25.00 -15.12 16.81
CA GLU A 125 25.27 -16.21 15.87
C GLU A 125 25.66 -15.69 14.49
N PHE A 126 24.96 -14.67 13.99
CA PHE A 126 25.26 -14.05 12.70
C PHE A 126 26.67 -13.43 12.69
N LEU A 127 26.97 -12.64 13.71
CA LEU A 127 28.28 -12.02 13.87
C LEU A 127 29.40 -13.06 14.09
N ALA A 128 29.11 -14.18 14.75
CA ALA A 128 30.07 -15.30 14.86
C ALA A 128 30.33 -15.96 13.50
N ALA A 129 29.29 -16.20 12.69
CA ALA A 129 29.41 -16.80 11.36
C ALA A 129 30.20 -15.90 10.38
N LEU A 130 29.97 -14.59 10.41
CA LEU A 130 30.72 -13.62 9.61
C LEU A 130 32.22 -13.63 9.97
N ARG A 131 32.55 -13.67 11.26
CA ARG A 131 33.95 -13.77 11.72
C ARG A 131 34.59 -15.10 11.35
N ALA A 132 33.85 -16.21 11.41
CA ALA A 132 34.30 -17.51 10.95
C ALA A 132 34.60 -17.50 9.43
N SER A 133 33.85 -16.70 8.68
CA SER A 133 34.02 -16.47 7.25
C SER A 133 35.13 -15.45 6.89
N ASN A 134 35.90 -14.98 7.88
CA ASN A 134 36.99 -13.99 7.76
C ASN A 134 36.58 -12.55 7.45
N TYR A 135 35.34 -12.15 7.77
CA TYR A 135 34.95 -10.74 7.76
C TYR A 135 35.38 -10.03 9.05
N ASP A 136 35.86 -8.78 8.90
CA ASP A 136 36.17 -7.90 10.01
C ASP A 136 34.90 -7.16 10.43
N VAL A 137 34.18 -7.70 11.42
CA VAL A 137 32.88 -7.18 11.88
C VAL A 137 32.82 -6.98 13.39
N GLU A 138 32.32 -5.82 13.79
CA GLU A 138 32.01 -5.44 15.16
C GLU A 138 30.50 -5.52 15.44
N GLU A 139 30.11 -5.49 16.72
CA GLU A 139 28.68 -5.52 17.13
C GLU A 139 27.92 -4.29 16.61
N GLY A 140 28.62 -3.17 16.38
CA GLY A 140 28.01 -1.96 15.82
C GLY A 140 27.72 -2.01 14.31
N ASP A 141 28.28 -2.99 13.61
CA ASP A 141 28.15 -3.14 12.15
C ASP A 141 26.94 -4.00 11.76
N VAL A 142 26.35 -4.69 12.75
CA VAL A 142 25.15 -5.50 12.57
C VAL A 142 23.94 -4.74 13.09
N ARG A 143 22.89 -4.67 12.27
CA ARG A 143 21.59 -4.11 12.65
C ARG A 143 20.47 -5.12 12.39
N ARG A 144 19.37 -4.94 13.12
CA ARG A 144 18.12 -5.67 12.84
C ARG A 144 17.44 -5.15 11.59
N GLY A 145 16.64 -6.03 10.99
CA GLY A 145 15.96 -5.79 9.75
C GLY A 145 16.86 -6.10 8.56
N VAL A 146 16.28 -5.92 7.39
CA VAL A 146 16.88 -6.20 6.09
C VAL A 146 17.26 -4.88 5.38
N THR A 147 17.86 -5.00 4.20
CA THR A 147 18.18 -3.89 3.30
C THR A 147 16.93 -3.26 2.68
N GLU A 148 17.10 -2.05 2.13
CA GLU A 148 16.00 -1.34 1.47
C GLU A 148 15.49 -2.09 0.24
N ASP A 149 16.38 -2.70 -0.54
CA ASP A 149 16.06 -3.50 -1.72
C ASP A 149 15.17 -4.70 -1.35
N THR A 150 15.53 -5.43 -0.29
CA THR A 150 14.73 -6.55 0.22
C THR A 150 13.34 -6.12 0.72
N VAL A 151 13.22 -4.91 1.27
CA VAL A 151 11.90 -4.36 1.62
C VAL A 151 11.08 -4.04 0.38
N ASP A 152 11.70 -3.47 -0.66
CA ASP A 152 11.00 -3.11 -1.89
C ASP A 152 10.53 -4.37 -2.64
N ASP A 153 11.35 -5.42 -2.72
CA ASP A 153 10.97 -6.73 -3.27
C ASP A 153 9.80 -7.36 -2.48
N ALA A 154 9.84 -7.29 -1.15
CA ALA A 154 8.74 -7.79 -0.31
C ALA A 154 7.45 -6.98 -0.53
N VAL A 155 7.54 -5.65 -0.67
CA VAL A 155 6.39 -4.80 -0.99
C VAL A 155 5.78 -5.20 -2.33
N GLU A 156 6.59 -5.45 -3.37
CA GLU A 156 6.10 -5.90 -4.68
C GLU A 156 5.36 -7.23 -4.58
N VAL A 157 5.94 -8.23 -3.92
CA VAL A 157 5.30 -9.55 -3.74
C VAL A 157 4.00 -9.44 -2.94
N LEU A 158 4.00 -8.67 -1.85
CA LEU A 158 2.83 -8.51 -1.00
C LEU A 158 1.70 -7.71 -1.69
N GLU A 159 2.05 -6.68 -2.46
CA GLU A 159 1.08 -5.95 -3.32
C GLU A 159 0.46 -6.93 -4.34
N GLU A 160 1.26 -7.82 -4.92
CA GLU A 160 0.78 -8.85 -5.85
C GLU A 160 -0.12 -9.88 -5.16
N LYS A 161 0.20 -10.30 -3.92
CA LYS A 161 -0.69 -11.17 -3.11
C LYS A 161 -2.03 -10.50 -2.85
N ILE A 162 -2.02 -9.25 -2.42
CA ILE A 162 -3.22 -8.47 -2.09
C ILE A 162 -4.08 -8.23 -3.33
N SER A 163 -3.49 -7.80 -4.44
CA SER A 163 -4.22 -7.51 -5.69
C SER A 163 -4.87 -8.75 -6.31
N ARG A 164 -4.30 -9.94 -6.09
CA ARG A 164 -4.84 -11.23 -6.56
C ARG A 164 -5.80 -11.89 -5.58
N SER A 165 -5.88 -11.38 -4.35
CA SER A 165 -6.84 -11.84 -3.35
C SER A 165 -8.26 -11.31 -3.63
N PRO A 166 -9.29 -11.82 -2.93
CA PRO A 166 -10.62 -11.22 -2.96
C PRO A 166 -10.67 -9.74 -2.50
N PHE A 167 -9.58 -9.23 -1.91
CA PHE A 167 -9.47 -7.93 -1.26
C PHE A 167 -8.59 -6.95 -2.06
N ALA A 168 -8.67 -6.99 -3.39
CA ALA A 168 -7.83 -6.22 -4.32
C ALA A 168 -7.82 -4.68 -4.13
N ALA A 169 -8.66 -4.14 -3.23
CA ALA A 169 -8.65 -2.74 -2.81
C ALA A 169 -7.60 -2.41 -1.72
N GLY A 170 -6.87 -3.41 -1.22
CA GLY A 170 -5.79 -3.19 -0.26
C GLY A 170 -4.59 -2.47 -0.88
N GLU A 171 -3.78 -1.83 -0.04
CA GLU A 171 -2.56 -1.10 -0.43
C GLU A 171 -1.38 -1.58 0.43
N VAL A 172 -0.24 -1.81 -0.22
CA VAL A 172 1.04 -2.11 0.44
C VAL A 172 2.03 -0.99 0.16
N ARG A 173 2.67 -0.49 1.22
CA ARG A 173 3.66 0.59 1.11
C ARG A 173 4.81 0.43 2.10
N LYS A 174 6.00 0.89 1.71
CA LYS A 174 7.15 1.02 2.62
C LYS A 174 6.98 2.22 3.55
N SER A 175 7.42 2.07 4.80
CA SER A 175 7.53 3.15 5.77
C SER A 175 8.86 3.07 6.51
N THR A 176 9.66 4.13 6.46
CA THR A 176 10.92 4.21 7.23
C THR A 176 10.71 4.98 8.52
N SER A 177 11.20 4.46 9.64
CA SER A 177 11.14 5.14 10.93
C SER A 177 12.19 6.25 11.04
N SER A 178 12.07 7.09 12.06
CA SER A 178 13.09 8.11 12.35
C SER A 178 14.46 7.52 12.74
N THR A 179 14.52 6.23 13.09
CA THR A 179 15.76 5.51 13.40
C THR A 179 16.37 4.82 12.19
N GLY A 180 15.77 4.95 11.00
CA GLY A 180 16.24 4.34 9.75
C GLY A 180 15.73 2.92 9.52
N GLU A 181 14.90 2.38 10.42
CA GLU A 181 14.34 1.03 10.29
C GLU A 181 13.19 1.02 9.28
N HIS A 182 13.18 0.05 8.37
CA HIS A 182 12.18 -0.10 7.33
C HIS A 182 11.04 -1.01 7.78
N PHE A 183 9.82 -0.64 7.43
CA PHE A 183 8.59 -1.37 7.71
C PHE A 183 7.78 -1.53 6.43
N VAL A 184 7.09 -2.66 6.31
CA VAL A 184 6.02 -2.86 5.35
C VAL A 184 4.70 -2.48 6.03
N VAL A 185 3.90 -1.64 5.38
CA VAL A 185 2.57 -1.21 5.84
C VAL A 185 1.55 -1.74 4.85
N ILE A 186 0.64 -2.58 5.32
CA ILE A 186 -0.43 -3.22 4.56
C ILE A 186 -1.76 -2.70 5.11
N GLU A 187 -2.57 -2.11 4.26
CA GLU A 187 -3.90 -1.58 4.59
C GLU A 187 -4.95 -2.30 3.74
N VAL A 188 -5.83 -3.08 4.36
CA VAL A 188 -6.90 -3.80 3.67
C VAL A 188 -8.25 -3.31 4.19
N PRO A 189 -8.96 -2.47 3.40
CA PRO A 189 -10.27 -1.96 3.79
C PRO A 189 -11.31 -3.07 3.90
N GLY A 190 -12.20 -2.96 4.88
CA GLY A 190 -13.34 -3.88 5.06
C GLY A 190 -13.01 -5.25 5.64
N GLU A 191 -11.74 -5.65 5.65
CA GLU A 191 -11.32 -6.97 6.09
C GLU A 191 -10.85 -7.03 7.54
N ASP A 192 -11.12 -8.18 8.17
CA ASP A 192 -10.66 -8.46 9.51
C ASP A 192 -9.19 -8.87 9.54
N ARG A 193 -8.62 -8.79 10.73
CA ARG A 193 -7.18 -8.97 10.92
C ARG A 193 -6.70 -10.39 10.63
N GLU A 194 -7.47 -11.40 11.02
CA GLU A 194 -7.04 -12.81 10.88
C GLU A 194 -6.92 -13.14 9.40
N THR A 195 -7.95 -12.80 8.62
CA THR A 195 -7.97 -12.95 7.16
C THR A 195 -6.78 -12.27 6.47
N VAL A 196 -6.39 -11.07 6.90
CA VAL A 196 -5.24 -10.36 6.31
C VAL A 196 -3.92 -11.01 6.72
N ILE A 197 -3.78 -11.44 7.98
CA ILE A 197 -2.57 -12.12 8.46
C ILE A 197 -2.38 -13.45 7.71
N ASP A 198 -3.42 -14.28 7.61
CA ASP A 198 -3.35 -15.57 6.92
C ASP A 198 -2.84 -15.43 5.48
N LEU A 199 -3.16 -14.32 4.80
CA LEU A 199 -2.72 -14.05 3.44
C LEU A 199 -1.24 -13.64 3.32
N ILE A 200 -0.68 -12.99 4.34
CA ILE A 200 0.65 -12.34 4.27
C ILE A 200 1.71 -12.97 5.18
N GLU A 201 1.30 -13.82 6.13
CA GLU A 201 2.21 -14.48 7.09
C GLU A 201 3.11 -15.48 6.36
N ASP A 202 2.52 -16.26 5.45
CA ASP A 202 3.27 -17.15 4.57
C ASP A 202 4.14 -16.34 3.61
N ARG A 203 5.42 -16.72 3.49
CA ARG A 203 6.31 -16.20 2.45
C ARG A 203 5.78 -16.61 1.08
N GLY A 204 5.14 -17.77 0.97
CA GLY A 204 4.50 -18.25 -0.24
C GLY A 204 5.43 -19.06 -1.12
N PHE A 205 6.48 -19.67 -0.55
CA PHE A 205 7.36 -20.53 -1.30
C PHE A 205 6.73 -21.91 -1.51
N VAL A 206 6.26 -22.16 -2.74
CA VAL A 206 5.57 -23.40 -3.08
C VAL A 206 6.51 -24.38 -3.79
N GLN A 207 6.54 -25.62 -3.31
CA GLN A 207 7.25 -26.73 -3.95
C GLN A 207 6.39 -27.99 -4.01
N VAL A 208 6.68 -28.86 -4.97
CA VAL A 208 6.17 -30.24 -4.96
C VAL A 208 7.32 -31.20 -4.78
N TYR A 209 7.24 -32.02 -3.72
CA TYR A 209 8.18 -33.10 -3.45
C TYR A 209 7.61 -34.44 -3.87
N ALA A 210 8.44 -35.25 -4.53
CA ALA A 210 8.25 -36.68 -4.67
C ALA A 210 8.74 -37.35 -3.37
N HIS A 211 7.82 -37.66 -2.46
CA HIS A 211 8.10 -38.46 -1.28
C HIS A 211 8.01 -39.95 -1.62
N HIS A 212 9.13 -40.68 -1.52
CA HIS A 212 9.20 -42.08 -1.92
C HIS A 212 10.02 -42.93 -0.97
N PRO A 213 9.74 -44.24 -0.88
CA PRO A 213 10.55 -45.17 -0.10
C PRO A 213 11.96 -45.33 -0.70
N THR A 214 12.91 -45.63 0.18
CA THR A 214 14.31 -45.97 -0.12
C THR A 214 14.73 -47.19 0.73
N GLU A 215 15.95 -47.69 0.56
CA GLU A 215 16.46 -48.81 1.36
C GLU A 215 16.47 -48.55 2.88
N VAL A 216 16.48 -47.27 3.29
CA VAL A 216 16.67 -46.84 4.69
C VAL A 216 15.46 -46.10 5.26
N GLY A 217 14.39 -45.91 4.48
CA GLY A 217 13.19 -45.20 4.92
C GLY A 217 12.49 -44.49 3.78
N TYR A 218 12.35 -43.18 3.89
CA TYR A 218 11.73 -42.32 2.89
C TYR A 218 12.62 -41.12 2.59
N GLU A 219 12.55 -40.62 1.36
CA GLU A 219 13.30 -39.45 0.89
C GLU A 219 12.37 -38.52 0.11
N ASN A 220 12.64 -37.22 0.19
CA ASN A 220 11.94 -36.19 -0.58
C ASN A 220 12.86 -35.74 -1.72
N THR A 221 12.44 -35.99 -2.95
CA THR A 221 13.10 -35.46 -4.14
C THR A 221 12.26 -34.30 -4.69
N THR A 222 12.85 -33.12 -4.92
CA THR A 222 12.13 -32.00 -5.53
C THR A 222 11.65 -32.39 -6.92
N ALA A 223 10.34 -32.29 -7.15
CA ALA A 223 9.70 -32.69 -8.41
C ALA A 223 9.25 -31.47 -9.23
N ILE A 224 8.81 -30.40 -8.56
CA ILE A 224 8.37 -29.14 -9.19
C ILE A 224 8.81 -27.98 -8.32
N GLN A 225 9.44 -26.99 -8.95
CA GLN A 225 9.78 -25.69 -8.40
C GLN A 225 8.92 -24.59 -9.05
N PRO A 226 8.81 -23.39 -8.46
CA PRO A 226 8.04 -22.30 -9.05
C PRO A 226 8.43 -21.97 -10.50
N ASP A 227 9.73 -21.96 -10.79
CA ASP A 227 10.28 -21.67 -12.13
C ASP A 227 9.89 -22.72 -13.18
N ASP A 228 9.43 -23.90 -12.79
CA ASP A 228 8.97 -24.95 -13.69
C ASP A 228 7.56 -24.69 -14.23
N ILE A 229 6.81 -23.77 -13.62
CA ILE A 229 5.39 -23.52 -13.90
C ILE A 229 5.25 -22.43 -14.98
N ASN A 230 4.58 -22.77 -16.09
CA ASN A 230 4.31 -21.85 -17.18
C ASN A 230 2.96 -21.12 -17.03
N SER A 231 1.94 -21.79 -16.51
CA SER A 231 0.62 -21.16 -16.30
C SER A 231 -0.20 -21.87 -15.22
N ILE A 232 -0.96 -21.07 -14.48
CA ILE A 232 -1.84 -21.50 -13.41
C ILE A 232 -3.29 -21.15 -13.78
N GLY A 233 -4.19 -22.12 -13.67
CA GLY A 233 -5.62 -21.95 -13.95
C GLY A 233 -6.40 -21.34 -12.79
N GLU A 234 -7.70 -21.15 -13.00
CA GLU A 234 -8.60 -20.68 -11.94
C GLU A 234 -8.98 -21.80 -10.96
N PRO A 235 -9.17 -21.49 -9.66
CA PRO A 235 -9.63 -22.44 -8.67
C PRO A 235 -11.01 -22.98 -9.05
N THR A 236 -11.13 -24.31 -9.09
CA THR A 236 -12.34 -25.02 -9.51
C THR A 236 -12.68 -26.10 -8.47
N ASP A 237 -13.96 -26.36 -8.23
CA ASP A 237 -14.42 -27.46 -7.37
C ASP A 237 -15.41 -28.34 -8.15
N GLU A 238 -14.85 -29.26 -8.94
CA GLU A 238 -15.63 -30.14 -9.82
C GLU A 238 -15.12 -31.60 -9.76
N PRO A 239 -16.02 -32.59 -9.86
CA PRO A 239 -15.62 -33.98 -9.99
C PRO A 239 -14.76 -34.22 -11.25
N PRO A 240 -13.76 -35.13 -11.21
CA PRO A 240 -13.49 -36.06 -10.12
C PRO A 240 -12.54 -35.54 -9.03
N TYR A 241 -11.97 -34.34 -9.16
CA TYR A 241 -10.83 -33.89 -8.36
C TYR A 241 -11.21 -33.12 -7.09
N GLY A 242 -12.42 -32.58 -7.00
CA GLY A 242 -12.80 -31.68 -5.91
C GLY A 242 -12.16 -30.30 -6.08
N PRO A 243 -11.79 -29.59 -5.01
CA PRO A 243 -11.08 -28.30 -5.08
C PRO A 243 -9.68 -28.46 -5.71
N HIS A 244 -9.42 -27.78 -6.82
CA HIS A 244 -8.14 -27.84 -7.53
C HIS A 244 -7.86 -26.63 -8.43
N ILE A 245 -6.58 -26.47 -8.79
CA ILE A 245 -6.09 -25.63 -9.88
C ILE A 245 -5.43 -26.48 -10.96
N SER A 246 -5.60 -26.09 -12.22
CA SER A 246 -4.83 -26.68 -13.32
C SER A 246 -3.46 -26.00 -13.44
N ILE A 247 -2.40 -26.79 -13.50
CA ILE A 247 -1.03 -26.30 -13.71
C ILE A 247 -0.55 -26.80 -15.07
N THR A 248 0.18 -25.93 -15.78
CA THR A 248 0.95 -26.31 -16.97
C THR A 248 2.41 -26.02 -16.70
N LEU A 249 3.27 -27.03 -16.82
CA LEU A 249 4.72 -26.84 -16.71
C LEU A 249 5.30 -26.30 -18.02
N ASN A 250 6.44 -25.63 -17.93
CA ASN A 250 7.26 -25.34 -19.10
C ASN A 250 7.98 -26.63 -19.58
N GLU A 251 8.61 -26.58 -20.75
CA GLU A 251 9.26 -27.75 -21.37
C GLU A 251 10.33 -28.38 -20.46
N ALA A 252 11.19 -27.56 -19.85
CA ALA A 252 12.25 -28.04 -18.97
C ALA A 252 11.70 -28.68 -17.70
N GLY A 253 10.71 -28.04 -17.05
CA GLY A 253 10.04 -28.55 -15.87
C GLY A 253 9.26 -29.84 -16.15
N ALA A 254 8.66 -29.97 -17.34
CA ALA A 254 7.96 -31.18 -17.75
C ALA A 254 8.91 -32.36 -17.96
N GLU A 255 10.06 -32.14 -18.57
CA GLU A 255 11.12 -33.15 -18.71
C GLU A 255 11.67 -33.56 -17.35
N ASP A 256 11.93 -32.60 -16.47
CA ASP A 256 12.48 -32.86 -15.14
C ASP A 256 11.50 -33.63 -14.25
N PHE A 257 10.24 -33.19 -14.20
CA PHE A 257 9.17 -33.88 -13.49
C PHE A 257 9.01 -35.32 -14.00
N SER A 258 9.03 -35.52 -15.32
CA SER A 258 8.93 -36.86 -15.92
C SER A 258 10.08 -37.76 -15.48
N ARG A 259 11.32 -37.24 -15.51
CA ARG A 259 12.52 -37.95 -15.06
C ARG A 259 12.42 -38.32 -13.59
N VAL A 260 12.07 -37.37 -12.72
CA VAL A 260 11.92 -37.61 -11.28
C VAL A 260 10.86 -38.68 -11.03
N MET A 261 9.69 -38.61 -11.66
CA MET A 261 8.63 -39.62 -11.47
C MET A 261 9.04 -41.03 -11.90
N GLN A 262 9.85 -41.16 -12.95
CA GLN A 262 10.36 -42.46 -13.42
C GLN A 262 11.47 -42.99 -12.52
N GLU A 263 12.44 -42.16 -12.16
CA GLU A 263 13.60 -42.53 -11.32
C GLU A 263 13.20 -42.91 -9.91
N THR A 264 12.19 -42.22 -9.37
CA THR A 264 11.66 -42.46 -8.02
C THR A 264 10.56 -43.52 -8.00
N GLY A 265 10.19 -44.15 -9.12
CA GLY A 265 9.25 -45.27 -9.15
C GLY A 265 7.76 -44.92 -9.08
N PHE A 266 7.39 -43.64 -9.13
CA PHE A 266 6.00 -43.18 -9.12
C PHE A 266 5.20 -43.67 -10.33
N THR A 267 5.85 -43.90 -11.47
CA THR A 267 5.19 -44.41 -12.69
C THR A 267 5.01 -45.94 -12.71
N GLN A 268 5.50 -46.64 -11.68
CA GLN A 268 5.47 -48.10 -11.59
C GLN A 268 4.74 -48.56 -10.32
N GLU A 269 5.49 -48.84 -9.24
CA GLU A 269 4.92 -49.32 -7.97
C GLU A 269 4.31 -48.20 -7.12
N GLY A 270 4.60 -46.93 -7.44
CA GLY A 270 4.05 -45.76 -6.76
C GLY A 270 2.71 -45.23 -7.28
N VAL A 271 2.18 -45.80 -8.36
CA VAL A 271 0.90 -45.39 -8.93
C VAL A 271 -0.23 -45.61 -7.91
N GLU A 272 -1.04 -44.57 -7.65
CA GLU A 272 -2.16 -44.61 -6.70
C GLU A 272 -1.79 -45.10 -5.28
N SER A 273 -0.54 -44.88 -4.86
CA SER A 273 0.04 -45.49 -3.65
C SER A 273 0.08 -44.55 -2.43
N CYS A 274 -0.28 -43.28 -2.57
CA CYS A 274 -0.17 -42.31 -1.47
C CYS A 274 -1.20 -42.59 -0.37
N ARG A 275 -0.71 -42.71 0.86
CA ARG A 275 -1.47 -42.95 2.08
C ARG A 275 -1.06 -41.99 3.21
N TRP A 276 -0.52 -40.82 2.86
CA TRP A 276 -0.03 -39.81 3.82
C TRP A 276 -1.01 -39.54 4.97
N ASP A 277 -2.28 -39.29 4.64
CA ASP A 277 -3.31 -38.97 5.64
C ASP A 277 -3.79 -40.19 6.43
N GLN A 278 -3.53 -41.40 5.93
CA GLN A 278 -3.94 -42.65 6.57
C GLN A 278 -2.85 -43.22 7.48
N ASN A 279 -1.58 -43.09 7.09
CA ASN A 279 -0.44 -43.62 7.82
C ASN A 279 0.85 -42.86 7.50
N ARG A 280 1.26 -41.94 8.39
CA ARG A 280 2.50 -41.17 8.22
C ARG A 280 3.78 -41.97 8.44
N ASP A 281 3.72 -43.15 9.07
CA ASP A 281 4.91 -44.01 9.27
C ASP A 281 5.24 -44.85 8.03
N ASP A 282 4.25 -45.08 7.17
CA ASP A 282 4.38 -45.82 5.91
C ASP A 282 3.43 -45.24 4.84
N PRO A 283 3.68 -43.99 4.39
CA PRO A 283 2.78 -43.28 3.50
C PRO A 283 2.83 -43.77 2.05
N GLY A 284 3.84 -44.58 1.68
CA GLY A 284 4.05 -44.98 0.28
C GLY A 284 4.57 -43.84 -0.58
N TYR A 285 4.13 -43.77 -1.83
CA TYR A 285 4.58 -42.76 -2.79
C TYR A 285 3.61 -41.58 -2.82
N CYS A 286 4.07 -40.41 -2.39
CA CYS A 286 3.24 -39.21 -2.27
C CYS A 286 3.86 -38.00 -2.96
N LEU A 287 3.09 -37.33 -3.81
CA LEU A 287 3.37 -35.98 -4.26
C LEU A 287 2.92 -35.02 -3.16
N LEU A 288 3.87 -34.41 -2.47
CA LEU A 288 3.61 -33.48 -1.38
C LEU A 288 3.71 -32.05 -1.89
N THR A 289 2.60 -31.32 -1.87
CA THR A 289 2.65 -29.86 -2.05
C THR A 289 3.05 -29.25 -0.71
N VAL A 290 4.13 -28.50 -0.73
CA VAL A 290 4.73 -27.88 0.44
C VAL A 290 4.74 -26.37 0.25
N VAL A 291 4.27 -25.63 1.26
CA VAL A 291 4.34 -24.18 1.33
C VAL A 291 5.18 -23.84 2.55
N ASP A 292 6.27 -23.10 2.36
CA ASP A 292 7.17 -22.64 3.43
C ASP A 292 7.67 -23.76 4.38
N GLY A 293 7.80 -24.99 3.86
CA GLY A 293 8.25 -26.16 4.61
C GLY A 293 7.14 -27.02 5.21
N GLU A 294 5.88 -26.57 5.15
CA GLU A 294 4.72 -27.31 5.63
C GLU A 294 3.98 -28.04 4.51
N VAL A 295 3.64 -29.31 4.74
CA VAL A 295 2.86 -30.11 3.77
C VAL A 295 1.39 -29.67 3.82
N VAL A 296 0.96 -28.92 2.81
CA VAL A 296 -0.43 -28.43 2.68
C VAL A 296 -1.34 -29.40 1.94
N TYR A 297 -0.77 -30.25 1.07
CA TYR A 297 -1.56 -31.26 0.35
C TYR A 297 -0.71 -32.48 -0.02
N SER A 298 -1.36 -33.64 -0.06
CA SER A 298 -0.73 -34.90 -0.49
C SER A 298 -1.57 -35.58 -1.58
N ALA A 299 -0.90 -36.07 -2.62
CA ALA A 299 -1.56 -36.70 -3.76
C ALA A 299 -0.84 -37.97 -4.21
N SER A 300 -1.59 -38.88 -4.82
CA SER A 300 -1.00 -39.97 -5.62
C SER A 300 -0.80 -39.54 -7.07
N LEU A 301 0.18 -40.12 -7.76
CA LEU A 301 0.24 -40.07 -9.21
C LEU A 301 -0.85 -41.00 -9.80
N GLY A 302 -1.78 -40.43 -10.56
CA GLY A 302 -2.87 -41.20 -11.18
C GLY A 302 -2.40 -42.06 -12.36
N GLU A 303 -3.09 -43.17 -12.61
CA GLU A 303 -2.72 -44.16 -13.66
C GLU A 303 -2.51 -43.53 -15.05
N SER A 304 -3.40 -42.61 -15.43
CA SER A 304 -3.33 -41.97 -16.76
C SER A 304 -2.12 -41.06 -16.92
N LEU A 305 -1.78 -40.31 -15.87
CA LEU A 305 -0.61 -39.44 -15.86
C LEU A 305 0.67 -40.26 -15.86
N ALA A 306 0.75 -41.32 -15.03
CA ALA A 306 1.86 -42.26 -15.03
C ALA A 306 2.11 -42.89 -16.42
N ALA A 307 1.05 -43.36 -17.09
CA ALA A 307 1.16 -43.91 -18.44
C ALA A 307 1.62 -42.88 -19.48
N SER A 308 1.18 -41.63 -19.36
CA SER A 308 1.61 -40.54 -20.25
C SER A 308 3.09 -40.22 -20.09
N ILE A 309 3.60 -40.21 -18.86
CA ILE A 309 5.02 -39.99 -18.54
C ILE A 309 5.88 -41.14 -19.10
N GLU A 310 5.50 -42.40 -18.88
CA GLU A 310 6.23 -43.57 -19.43
C GLU A 310 6.27 -43.59 -20.95
N SER A 311 5.20 -43.12 -21.60
CA SER A 311 5.13 -43.05 -23.07
C SER A 311 5.89 -41.85 -23.67
N GLY A 312 6.32 -40.90 -22.83
CA GLY A 312 6.88 -39.60 -23.24
C GLY A 312 5.85 -38.56 -23.70
N ALA A 313 4.57 -38.92 -23.78
CA ALA A 313 3.50 -38.03 -24.24
C ALA A 313 3.20 -36.87 -23.27
N TYR A 314 3.60 -36.96 -22.00
CA TYR A 314 3.37 -35.88 -21.02
C TYR A 314 4.08 -34.59 -21.41
N VAL A 315 5.30 -34.66 -21.95
CA VAL A 315 6.09 -33.46 -22.31
C VAL A 315 5.40 -32.65 -23.42
N ASP A 316 4.62 -33.29 -24.30
CA ASP A 316 3.86 -32.62 -25.35
C ASP A 316 2.60 -31.89 -24.83
N ASP A 317 2.09 -32.27 -23.66
CA ASP A 317 0.91 -31.67 -23.01
C ASP A 317 1.06 -31.71 -21.48
N PRO A 318 1.96 -30.88 -20.89
CA PRO A 318 2.43 -31.03 -19.50
C PRO A 318 1.46 -30.40 -18.50
N ARG A 319 0.20 -30.86 -18.56
CA ARG A 319 -0.90 -30.38 -17.72
C ARG A 319 -1.25 -31.39 -16.65
N PHE A 320 -1.39 -30.91 -15.43
CA PHE A 320 -1.90 -31.68 -14.30
C PHE A 320 -2.70 -30.76 -13.37
N VAL A 321 -3.25 -31.34 -12.30
CA VAL A 321 -4.01 -30.59 -11.30
C VAL A 321 -3.30 -30.67 -9.95
N MET A 322 -3.28 -29.54 -9.24
CA MET A 322 -2.95 -29.49 -7.82
C MET A 322 -4.24 -29.28 -7.06
N SER A 323 -4.53 -30.18 -6.12
CA SER A 323 -5.75 -30.12 -5.31
C SER A 323 -5.46 -29.57 -3.92
N GLY A 324 -6.51 -29.22 -3.18
CA GLY A 324 -6.45 -28.82 -1.77
C GLY A 324 -7.63 -29.41 -0.99
N GLU A 325 -7.68 -29.18 0.32
CA GLU A 325 -8.80 -29.67 1.15
C GLU A 325 -10.06 -28.83 0.93
N SER A 326 -9.89 -27.54 0.66
CA SER A 326 -10.95 -26.58 0.41
C SER A 326 -10.64 -25.70 -0.80
N ILE A 327 -11.68 -25.06 -1.36
CA ILE A 327 -11.51 -24.07 -2.44
C ILE A 327 -10.73 -22.83 -1.98
N GLU A 328 -10.71 -22.56 -0.67
CA GLU A 328 -9.96 -21.45 -0.10
C GLU A 328 -8.46 -21.76 -0.07
N ASP A 329 -8.08 -22.96 0.36
CA ASP A 329 -6.67 -23.40 0.36
C ASP A 329 -6.10 -23.37 -1.06
N VAL A 330 -6.91 -23.80 -2.04
CA VAL A 330 -6.54 -23.77 -3.46
C VAL A 330 -6.41 -22.34 -4.00
N ARG A 331 -7.23 -21.40 -3.51
CA ARG A 331 -7.09 -19.97 -3.84
C ARG A 331 -5.80 -19.40 -3.26
N GLN A 332 -5.51 -19.68 -1.99
CA GLN A 332 -4.29 -19.21 -1.33
C GLN A 332 -3.04 -19.80 -1.99
N LEU A 333 -3.06 -21.09 -2.31
CA LEU A 333 -2.01 -21.76 -3.10
C LEU A 333 -1.79 -21.06 -4.45
N ARG A 334 -2.88 -20.76 -5.18
CA ARG A 334 -2.79 -20.02 -6.45
C ARG A 334 -2.22 -18.62 -6.27
N ILE A 335 -2.60 -17.91 -5.20
CA ILE A 335 -2.06 -16.57 -4.91
C ILE A 335 -0.55 -16.67 -4.68
N ASN A 336 -0.09 -17.59 -3.82
CA ASN A 336 1.34 -17.82 -3.56
C ASN A 336 2.10 -18.20 -4.83
N LEU A 337 1.55 -19.07 -5.67
CA LEU A 337 2.17 -19.46 -6.96
C LEU A 337 2.26 -18.32 -7.98
N LEU A 338 1.34 -17.34 -7.94
CA LEU A 338 1.31 -16.21 -8.87
C LEU A 338 2.11 -15.01 -8.39
N ALA A 339 2.04 -14.70 -7.10
CA ALA A 339 2.75 -13.58 -6.48
C ALA A 339 4.22 -13.90 -6.20
N GLY A 340 4.54 -15.19 -6.01
CA GLY A 340 5.87 -15.63 -5.65
C GLY A 340 6.11 -15.57 -4.13
N GLU A 341 7.39 -15.71 -3.78
CA GLU A 341 7.85 -15.77 -2.41
C GLU A 341 8.33 -14.40 -1.92
N THR A 342 7.95 -13.99 -0.71
CA THR A 342 8.55 -12.80 -0.08
C THR A 342 10.01 -13.11 0.33
N PRO A 343 10.96 -12.17 0.11
CA PRO A 343 12.38 -12.42 0.36
C PRO A 343 12.72 -12.61 1.85
N ALA A 344 11.83 -12.18 2.74
CA ALA A 344 11.90 -12.37 4.18
C ALA A 344 10.48 -12.53 4.77
N PRO A 345 10.32 -13.20 5.93
CA PRO A 345 9.04 -13.23 6.64
C PRO A 345 8.74 -11.88 7.31
N LEU A 346 7.45 -11.56 7.45
CA LEU A 346 7.01 -10.38 8.20
C LEU A 346 7.03 -10.66 9.70
N ASP A 347 7.76 -9.84 10.47
CA ASP A 347 7.74 -9.90 11.93
C ASP A 347 6.55 -9.11 12.47
N ILE A 348 5.37 -9.75 12.39
CA ILE A 348 4.09 -9.17 12.80
C ILE A 348 4.06 -8.89 14.31
N GLU A 349 4.87 -9.59 15.11
CA GLU A 349 4.97 -9.42 16.56
C GLU A 349 5.77 -8.17 16.96
N ALA A 350 6.85 -7.86 16.24
CA ALA A 350 7.60 -6.61 16.40
C ALA A 350 6.87 -5.39 15.82
N GLY A 351 5.85 -5.64 14.99
CA GLY A 351 5.03 -4.63 14.35
C GLY A 351 3.91 -4.02 15.20
N THR A 352 3.04 -3.27 14.52
CA THR A 352 1.79 -2.73 15.05
C THR A 352 0.63 -3.17 14.18
N GLN A 353 -0.43 -3.65 14.81
CA GLN A 353 -1.67 -4.04 14.16
C GLN A 353 -2.79 -3.09 14.58
N TYR A 354 -3.59 -2.65 13.64
CA TYR A 354 -4.77 -1.82 13.85
C TYR A 354 -5.94 -2.43 13.10
N TYR A 355 -7.08 -2.58 13.78
CA TYR A 355 -8.32 -3.04 13.17
C TYR A 355 -9.45 -2.12 13.61
N LEU A 356 -10.28 -1.71 12.65
CA LEU A 356 -11.50 -0.95 12.89
C LEU A 356 -12.68 -1.66 12.27
N GLU A 357 -13.68 -1.99 13.09
CA GLU A 357 -14.91 -2.62 12.61
C GLU A 357 -15.63 -1.71 11.59
N PRO A 358 -16.08 -2.23 10.44
CA PRO A 358 -16.76 -1.44 9.41
C PRO A 358 -17.96 -0.65 9.95
N SER A 359 -18.72 -1.20 10.90
CA SER A 359 -19.84 -0.51 11.53
C SER A 359 -19.42 0.74 12.33
N LEU A 360 -18.24 0.70 12.97
CA LEU A 360 -17.73 1.86 13.70
C LEU A 360 -17.20 2.93 12.74
N ALA A 361 -16.62 2.50 11.62
CA ALA A 361 -16.17 3.39 10.56
C ALA A 361 -17.35 4.12 9.89
N ASP A 362 -18.49 3.46 9.68
CA ASP A 362 -19.72 4.10 9.19
C ASP A 362 -20.26 5.16 10.17
N ASP A 363 -20.20 4.90 11.48
CA ASP A 363 -20.51 5.89 12.51
C ASP A 363 -19.54 7.09 12.43
N PHE A 364 -18.24 6.85 12.23
CA PHE A 364 -17.24 7.90 12.06
C PHE A 364 -17.44 8.72 10.80
N LYS A 365 -17.84 8.13 9.67
CA LYS A 365 -18.25 8.87 8.46
C LYS A 365 -19.40 9.82 8.77
N LEU A 366 -20.44 9.32 9.43
CA LEU A 366 -21.62 10.12 9.78
C LEU A 366 -21.25 11.26 10.74
N TYR A 367 -20.51 10.96 11.81
CA TYR A 367 -20.09 11.97 12.79
C TYR A 367 -19.16 13.01 12.18
N SER A 368 -18.30 12.64 11.24
CA SER A 368 -17.44 13.57 10.51
C SER A 368 -18.26 14.54 9.67
N LEU A 369 -19.25 14.03 8.93
CA LEU A 369 -20.17 14.87 8.14
C LEU A 369 -20.98 15.81 9.03
N ILE A 370 -21.52 15.31 10.16
CA ILE A 370 -22.24 16.13 11.13
C ILE A 370 -21.32 17.20 11.72
N THR A 371 -20.10 16.84 12.12
CA THR A 371 -19.13 17.76 12.72
C THR A 371 -18.72 18.86 11.73
N GLY A 372 -18.43 18.51 10.48
CA GLY A 372 -18.15 19.48 9.42
C GLY A 372 -19.33 20.44 9.19
N PHE A 373 -20.56 19.92 9.13
CA PHE A 373 -21.76 20.75 8.99
C PHE A 373 -21.94 21.71 10.18
N VAL A 374 -21.80 21.20 11.40
CA VAL A 374 -21.89 22.01 12.63
C VAL A 374 -20.80 23.09 12.66
N ALA A 375 -19.58 22.78 12.24
CA ALA A 375 -18.49 23.75 12.13
C ALA A 375 -18.84 24.90 11.16
N VAL A 376 -19.33 24.58 9.96
CA VAL A 376 -19.77 25.59 8.98
C VAL A 376 -20.89 26.45 9.54
N VAL A 377 -21.90 25.85 10.18
CA VAL A 377 -23.01 26.59 10.80
C VAL A 377 -22.53 27.49 11.94
N ALA A 378 -21.64 26.99 12.80
CA ALA A 378 -21.08 27.76 13.91
C ALA A 378 -20.28 28.97 13.41
N VAL A 379 -19.43 28.78 12.40
CA VAL A 379 -18.65 29.84 11.77
C VAL A 379 -19.56 30.85 11.06
N ALA A 380 -20.54 30.38 10.30
CA ALA A 380 -21.55 31.24 9.68
C ALA A 380 -22.33 32.07 10.71
N GLY A 381 -22.70 31.46 11.84
CA GLY A 381 -23.36 32.14 12.96
C GLY A 381 -22.48 33.20 13.60
N ALA A 382 -21.20 32.90 13.84
CA ALA A 382 -20.23 33.85 14.39
C ALA A 382 -20.03 35.06 13.47
N VAL A 383 -19.84 34.83 12.16
CA VAL A 383 -19.71 35.89 11.15
C VAL A 383 -20.98 36.73 11.05
N ALA A 384 -22.14 36.07 10.99
CA ALA A 384 -23.43 36.77 10.91
C ALA A 384 -23.68 37.66 12.14
N PHE A 385 -23.38 37.15 13.34
CA PHE A 385 -23.47 37.92 14.58
C PHE A 385 -22.51 39.13 14.58
N ARG A 386 -21.24 38.90 14.22
CA ARG A 386 -20.19 39.93 14.25
C ARG A 386 -20.41 41.07 13.25
N TYR A 387 -20.85 40.76 12.02
CA TYR A 387 -21.02 41.78 10.98
C TYR A 387 -22.44 42.32 10.89
N SER A 388 -23.47 41.54 11.25
CA SER A 388 -24.89 41.89 11.15
C SER A 388 -25.32 42.46 9.78
N ARG A 389 -24.52 42.18 8.72
CA ARG A 389 -24.70 42.68 7.35
C ARG A 389 -24.64 41.51 6.38
N PRO A 390 -25.79 41.03 5.86
CA PRO A 390 -25.85 39.89 4.96
C PRO A 390 -25.00 40.04 3.70
N ARG A 391 -24.79 41.29 3.24
CA ARG A 391 -23.95 41.61 2.06
C ARG A 391 -22.46 41.31 2.26
N ILE A 392 -22.00 41.12 3.49
CA ILE A 392 -20.61 40.81 3.84
C ILE A 392 -20.51 39.35 4.30
N ALA A 393 -21.41 38.95 5.20
CA ALA A 393 -21.46 37.59 5.73
C ALA A 393 -21.77 36.53 4.66
N GLY A 394 -22.69 36.82 3.72
CA GLY A 394 -23.07 35.87 2.67
C GLY A 394 -21.92 35.47 1.75
N PRO A 395 -21.20 36.43 1.13
CA PRO A 395 -20.01 36.12 0.33
C PRO A 395 -18.90 35.41 1.12
N MET A 396 -18.74 35.72 2.42
CA MET A 396 -17.75 35.05 3.26
C MET A 396 -18.06 33.56 3.42
N ILE A 397 -19.31 33.22 3.75
CA ILE A 397 -19.77 31.83 3.88
C ILE A 397 -19.66 31.08 2.55
N LEU A 398 -20.07 31.71 1.44
CA LEU A 398 -19.97 31.10 0.12
C LEU A 398 -18.51 30.81 -0.28
N THR A 399 -17.60 31.74 0.04
CA THR A 399 -16.17 31.59 -0.25
C THR A 399 -15.56 30.45 0.57
N ALA A 400 -15.90 30.35 1.86
CA ALA A 400 -15.46 29.25 2.72
C ALA A 400 -16.02 27.89 2.27
N ALA A 401 -17.28 27.83 1.86
CA ALA A 401 -17.88 26.61 1.31
C ALA A 401 -17.22 26.19 -0.01
N ALA A 402 -16.89 27.15 -0.89
CA ALA A 402 -16.17 26.88 -2.12
C ALA A 402 -14.75 26.35 -1.83
N GLU A 403 -14.07 26.85 -0.80
CA GLU A 403 -12.75 26.36 -0.41
C GLU A 403 -12.77 24.89 0.03
N VAL A 404 -13.72 24.48 0.88
CA VAL A 404 -13.90 23.07 1.26
C VAL A 404 -14.21 22.21 0.02
N PHE A 405 -15.05 22.71 -0.88
CA PHE A 405 -15.39 21.99 -2.10
C PHE A 405 -14.18 21.81 -3.04
N LEU A 406 -13.29 22.81 -3.12
CA LEU A 406 -12.03 22.71 -3.87
C LEU A 406 -11.08 21.69 -3.22
N LEU A 407 -11.04 21.61 -1.89
CA LEU A 407 -10.25 20.61 -1.17
C LEU A 407 -10.75 19.18 -1.41
N LEU A 408 -12.06 18.97 -1.40
CA LEU A 408 -12.65 17.69 -1.78
C LEU A 408 -12.32 17.34 -3.23
N GLY A 409 -12.41 18.31 -4.14
CA GLY A 409 -12.01 18.11 -5.54
C GLY A 409 -10.52 17.80 -5.70
N PHE A 410 -9.66 18.40 -4.87
CA PHE A 410 -8.24 18.06 -4.83
C PHE A 410 -8.03 16.63 -4.34
N ALA A 411 -8.66 16.22 -3.25
CA ALA A 411 -8.58 14.85 -2.72
C ALA A 411 -8.94 13.80 -3.78
N ALA A 412 -10.07 14.00 -4.47
CA ALA A 412 -10.47 13.14 -5.58
C ALA A 412 -9.49 13.20 -6.77
N ALA A 413 -8.93 14.38 -7.10
CA ALA A 413 -7.99 14.52 -8.21
C ALA A 413 -6.69 13.73 -8.03
N VAL A 414 -6.22 13.62 -6.78
CA VAL A 414 -4.99 12.89 -6.46
C VAL A 414 -5.23 11.48 -5.95
N GLY A 415 -6.50 11.05 -5.85
CA GLY A 415 -6.85 9.74 -5.27
C GLY A 415 -6.44 9.58 -3.82
N TYR A 416 -6.42 10.67 -3.03
CA TYR A 416 -5.97 10.59 -1.63
C TYR A 416 -7.08 10.00 -0.74
N PRO A 417 -6.83 8.90 0.00
CA PRO A 417 -7.81 8.31 0.91
C PRO A 417 -8.04 9.24 2.11
N LEU A 418 -9.27 9.74 2.25
CA LEU A 418 -9.63 10.65 3.34
C LEU A 418 -9.73 9.88 4.67
N ASP A 419 -9.00 10.33 5.68
CA ASP A 419 -9.06 9.87 7.07
C ASP A 419 -9.62 10.97 8.00
N LEU A 420 -9.72 10.70 9.31
CA LEU A 420 -10.24 11.69 10.26
C LEU A 420 -9.28 12.89 10.41
N ALA A 421 -7.97 12.66 10.25
CA ALA A 421 -6.97 13.72 10.29
C ALA A 421 -7.14 14.71 9.13
N ALA A 422 -7.37 14.24 7.90
CA ALA A 422 -7.68 15.06 6.74
C ALA A 422 -8.96 15.89 6.96
N ILE A 423 -10.01 15.29 7.54
CA ILE A 423 -11.25 16.00 7.89
C ILE A 423 -10.98 17.11 8.91
N ALA A 424 -10.16 16.85 9.93
CA ALA A 424 -9.73 17.87 10.87
C ALA A 424 -8.97 19.01 10.16
N GLY A 425 -8.16 18.68 9.15
CA GLY A 425 -7.48 19.64 8.28
C GLY A 425 -8.46 20.54 7.54
N PHE A 426 -9.54 19.97 6.97
CA PHE A 426 -10.60 20.76 6.34
C PHE A 426 -11.24 21.75 7.31
N ILE A 427 -11.56 21.31 8.53
CA ILE A 427 -12.15 22.16 9.57
C ILE A 427 -11.17 23.28 9.96
N ALA A 428 -9.88 22.96 10.10
CA ALA A 428 -8.84 23.95 10.39
C ALA A 428 -8.74 25.02 9.28
N VAL A 429 -8.78 24.60 8.01
CA VAL A 429 -8.75 25.52 6.85
C VAL A 429 -9.98 26.41 6.81
N VAL A 430 -11.18 25.89 7.13
CA VAL A 430 -12.40 26.71 7.22
C VAL A 430 -12.22 27.81 8.27
N GLY A 431 -11.65 27.46 9.43
CA GLY A 431 -11.39 28.39 10.52
C GLY A 431 -10.40 29.49 10.13
N THR A 432 -9.21 29.11 9.66
CA THR A 432 -8.17 30.07 9.23
C THR A 432 -8.62 30.89 8.04
N GLY A 433 -9.38 30.29 7.12
CA GLY A 433 -9.90 31.01 5.97
C GLY A 433 -10.93 32.06 6.32
N VAL A 434 -11.86 31.76 7.22
CA VAL A 434 -12.79 32.80 7.68
C VAL A 434 -12.06 33.91 8.46
N ASP A 435 -11.01 33.61 9.21
CA ASP A 435 -10.16 34.62 9.85
C ASP A 435 -9.52 35.57 8.81
N ASP A 436 -8.96 35.03 7.72
CA ASP A 436 -8.43 35.85 6.62
C ASP A 436 -9.52 36.75 5.99
N LEU A 437 -10.72 36.20 5.77
CA LEU A 437 -11.84 36.95 5.20
C LEU A 437 -12.34 38.05 6.16
N ILE A 438 -12.26 37.83 7.48
CA ILE A 438 -12.51 38.82 8.53
C ILE A 438 -11.46 39.94 8.48
N ILE A 439 -10.17 39.61 8.38
CA ILE A 439 -9.08 40.60 8.26
C ILE A 439 -9.30 41.49 7.03
N ILE A 440 -9.63 40.88 5.87
CA ILE A 440 -9.93 41.63 4.64
C ILE A 440 -11.13 42.56 4.86
N ALA A 441 -12.22 42.04 5.42
CA ALA A 441 -13.44 42.82 5.64
C ALA A 441 -13.19 43.98 6.61
N ASP A 442 -12.58 43.73 7.76
CA ASP A 442 -12.34 44.75 8.79
C ASP A 442 -11.39 45.83 8.28
N GLU A 443 -10.29 45.48 7.61
CA GLU A 443 -9.34 46.46 7.06
C GLU A 443 -9.99 47.32 5.95
N ILE A 444 -10.80 46.73 5.05
CA ILE A 444 -11.50 47.50 4.00
C ILE A 444 -12.51 48.47 4.62
N LEU A 445 -13.22 48.05 5.68
CA LEU A 445 -14.30 48.79 6.32
C LEU A 445 -13.83 49.85 7.35
N GLN A 446 -12.58 49.83 7.80
CA GLN A 446 -12.18 50.49 9.06
C GLN A 446 -12.14 52.04 9.09
N GLU A 447 -12.45 52.77 8.01
CA GLU A 447 -12.22 54.22 7.98
C GLU A 447 -13.07 54.95 6.91
N GLY A 448 -14.37 55.13 7.16
CA GLY A 448 -15.25 56.00 6.37
C GLY A 448 -15.48 55.57 4.91
N ASP A 449 -16.25 56.37 4.18
CA ASP A 449 -16.75 56.06 2.82
C ASP A 449 -15.59 55.68 1.88
N VAL A 450 -15.63 54.47 1.32
CA VAL A 450 -14.63 53.95 0.36
C VAL A 450 -14.89 54.62 -0.99
N SER A 451 -14.66 55.93 -1.03
CA SER A 451 -15.07 56.82 -2.12
C SER A 451 -14.15 56.75 -3.35
N THR A 452 -13.10 55.91 -3.34
CA THR A 452 -12.21 55.75 -4.51
C THR A 452 -11.50 54.40 -4.51
N GLY A 453 -11.41 53.75 -5.69
CA GLY A 453 -10.76 52.43 -5.86
C GLY A 453 -9.28 52.35 -5.41
N ARG A 454 -8.57 53.47 -5.37
CA ARG A 454 -7.17 53.54 -4.89
C ARG A 454 -7.04 53.26 -3.39
N VAL A 455 -8.00 53.70 -2.58
CA VAL A 455 -8.02 53.46 -1.12
C VAL A 455 -8.28 51.98 -0.84
N PHE A 456 -9.20 51.38 -1.60
CA PHE A 456 -9.48 49.95 -1.55
C PHE A 456 -8.22 49.11 -1.83
N GLU A 457 -7.48 49.40 -2.91
CA GLU A 457 -6.29 48.63 -3.29
C GLU A 457 -5.17 48.71 -2.24
N SER A 458 -4.98 49.87 -1.62
CA SER A 458 -3.98 50.04 -0.56
C SER A 458 -4.33 49.21 0.68
N ARG A 459 -5.60 49.28 1.13
CA ARG A 459 -6.09 48.54 2.31
C ARG A 459 -6.08 47.03 2.06
N PHE A 460 -6.55 46.61 0.89
CA PHE A 460 -6.52 45.21 0.48
C PHE A 460 -5.08 44.65 0.45
N ARG A 461 -4.11 45.42 -0.07
CA ARG A 461 -2.70 45.00 -0.08
C ARG A 461 -2.14 44.82 1.34
N LYS A 462 -2.50 45.72 2.27
CA LYS A 462 -2.06 45.63 3.67
C LYS A 462 -2.64 44.39 4.35
N ALA A 463 -3.94 44.14 4.20
CA ALA A 463 -4.58 42.92 4.70
C ALA A 463 -3.94 41.67 4.10
N PHE A 464 -3.72 41.65 2.79
CA PHE A 464 -3.15 40.51 2.08
C PHE A 464 -1.69 40.22 2.47
N TRP A 465 -0.92 41.24 2.88
CA TRP A 465 0.43 41.04 3.41
C TRP A 465 0.41 40.29 4.75
N VAL A 466 -0.52 40.63 5.65
CA VAL A 466 -0.69 39.94 6.93
C VAL A 466 -1.10 38.48 6.71
N ILE A 467 -2.07 38.26 5.81
CA ILE A 467 -2.54 36.92 5.43
C ILE A 467 -1.41 36.09 4.83
N GLY A 468 -0.62 36.66 3.92
CA GLY A 468 0.52 35.98 3.33
C GLY A 468 1.60 35.61 4.36
N ALA A 469 1.85 36.47 5.34
CA ALA A 469 2.78 36.17 6.43
C ALA A 469 2.26 35.03 7.33
N ALA A 470 0.98 35.05 7.70
CA ALA A 470 0.37 33.97 8.48
C ALA A 470 0.39 32.63 7.71
N ALA A 471 0.02 32.65 6.44
CA ALA A 471 0.09 31.48 5.57
C ALA A 471 1.50 30.87 5.50
N ALA A 472 2.53 31.70 5.34
CA ALA A 472 3.92 31.24 5.35
C ALA A 472 4.28 30.55 6.67
N THR A 473 3.86 31.11 7.82
CA THR A 473 4.11 30.47 9.11
C THR A 473 3.40 29.13 9.27
N THR A 474 2.15 29.01 8.81
CA THR A 474 1.40 27.76 8.85
C THR A 474 2.04 26.69 7.96
N ILE A 475 2.43 27.04 6.74
CA ILE A 475 3.08 26.11 5.81
C ILE A 475 4.40 25.61 6.40
N ILE A 476 5.24 26.50 6.93
CA ILE A 476 6.50 26.12 7.58
C ILE A 476 6.25 25.21 8.78
N ALA A 477 5.24 25.49 9.60
CA ALA A 477 4.90 24.68 10.77
C ALA A 477 4.38 23.29 10.39
N MET A 478 3.61 23.17 9.29
CA MET A 478 3.02 21.91 8.84
C MET A 478 3.96 21.06 7.98
N SER A 479 4.99 21.65 7.37
CA SER A 479 5.89 20.94 6.45
C SER A 479 6.54 19.68 7.06
N PRO A 480 7.07 19.69 8.29
CA PRO A 480 7.63 18.47 8.89
C PRO A 480 6.61 17.35 9.03
N LEU A 481 5.36 17.66 9.38
CA LEU A 481 4.29 16.65 9.51
C LEU A 481 3.87 16.09 8.15
N ALA A 482 3.92 16.89 7.09
CA ALA A 482 3.58 16.45 5.75
C ALA A 482 4.68 15.59 5.08
N PHE A 483 5.96 15.80 5.43
CA PHE A 483 7.08 15.16 4.73
C PHE A 483 7.85 14.10 5.55
N LEU A 484 7.79 14.13 6.89
CA LEU A 484 8.51 13.18 7.74
C LEU A 484 7.68 11.95 8.12
N SER A 485 6.58 11.67 7.39
CA SER A 485 5.66 10.54 7.63
C SER A 485 5.41 10.27 9.11
N LEU A 486 4.98 11.29 9.87
CA LEU A 486 4.71 11.18 11.31
C LEU A 486 3.38 10.44 11.59
N GLY A 487 3.14 9.34 10.89
CA GLY A 487 1.95 8.50 11.00
C GLY A 487 0.66 9.23 10.61
N ASP A 488 -0.35 9.14 11.48
CA ASP A 488 -1.74 9.53 11.23
C ASP A 488 -1.97 11.05 11.05
N LEU A 489 -0.97 11.91 11.28
CA LEU A 489 -1.11 13.37 11.14
C LEU A 489 -0.76 13.91 9.75
N THR A 490 -0.31 13.04 8.85
CA THR A 490 0.15 13.42 7.50
C THR A 490 -0.98 14.06 6.68
N GLY A 491 -2.18 13.46 6.70
CA GLY A 491 -3.36 13.99 6.01
C GLY A 491 -3.80 15.36 6.54
N PHE A 492 -3.78 15.55 7.86
CA PHE A 492 -4.06 16.85 8.49
C PHE A 492 -3.13 17.95 7.96
N ALA A 493 -1.82 17.69 7.95
CA ALA A 493 -0.82 18.66 7.52
C ALA A 493 -0.93 18.97 6.02
N LEU A 494 -1.06 17.94 5.19
CA LEU A 494 -1.20 18.07 3.74
C LEU A 494 -2.39 18.95 3.36
N PHE A 495 -3.59 18.63 3.84
CA PHE A 495 -4.79 19.38 3.48
C PHE A 495 -4.82 20.78 4.10
N THR A 496 -4.17 20.98 5.26
CA THR A 496 -3.97 22.33 5.81
C THR A 496 -3.10 23.18 4.90
N ILE A 497 -1.97 22.65 4.42
CA ILE A 497 -1.07 23.36 3.48
C ILE A 497 -1.80 23.68 2.17
N VAL A 498 -2.45 22.69 1.56
CA VAL A 498 -3.18 22.86 0.30
C VAL A 498 -4.31 23.88 0.47
N GLY A 499 -5.05 23.81 1.59
CA GLY A 499 -6.12 24.75 1.91
C GLY A 499 -5.63 26.18 2.05
N VAL A 500 -4.55 26.40 2.79
CA VAL A 500 -3.92 27.72 2.91
C VAL A 500 -3.47 28.25 1.54
N LEU A 501 -2.87 27.40 0.70
CA LEU A 501 -2.44 27.79 -0.65
C LEU A 501 -3.63 28.17 -1.56
N ILE A 502 -4.66 27.33 -1.62
CA ILE A 502 -5.91 27.62 -2.35
C ILE A 502 -6.52 28.92 -1.83
N GLY A 503 -6.50 29.09 -0.51
CA GLY A 503 -6.97 30.27 0.18
C GLY A 503 -6.33 31.56 -0.33
N VAL A 504 -5.02 31.66 -0.13
CA VAL A 504 -4.23 32.85 -0.47
C VAL A 504 -4.25 33.12 -1.98
N LEU A 505 -4.16 32.08 -2.82
CA LEU A 505 -4.01 32.25 -4.26
C LEU A 505 -5.33 32.48 -4.99
N VAL A 506 -6.43 31.90 -4.50
CA VAL A 506 -7.71 31.86 -5.23
C VAL A 506 -8.83 32.54 -4.46
N THR A 507 -9.21 32.01 -3.31
CA THR A 507 -10.50 32.34 -2.67
C THR A 507 -10.45 33.72 -1.98
N ARG A 508 -9.35 34.08 -1.29
CA ARG A 508 -9.16 35.40 -0.65
C ARG A 508 -9.13 36.54 -1.68
N PRO A 509 -8.37 36.44 -2.79
CA PRO A 509 -8.43 37.43 -3.87
C PRO A 509 -9.83 37.55 -4.51
N ALA A 510 -10.54 36.43 -4.70
CA ALA A 510 -11.89 36.44 -5.25
C ALA A 510 -12.88 37.15 -4.31
N TYR A 511 -12.82 36.89 -3.00
CA TYR A 511 -13.63 37.58 -1.99
C TYR A 511 -13.35 39.10 -1.96
N GLY A 512 -12.08 39.50 -2.07
CA GLY A 512 -11.70 40.91 -2.20
C GLY A 512 -12.39 41.58 -3.39
N ASP A 513 -12.42 40.93 -4.56
CA ASP A 513 -13.12 41.44 -5.73
C ASP A 513 -14.64 41.49 -5.54
N VAL A 514 -15.23 40.52 -4.85
CA VAL A 514 -16.67 40.52 -4.49
C VAL A 514 -17.00 41.71 -3.58
N LEU A 515 -16.20 41.95 -2.53
CA LEU A 515 -16.39 43.12 -1.67
C LEU A 515 -16.21 44.44 -2.43
N ARG A 516 -15.24 44.51 -3.36
CA ARG A 516 -15.08 45.68 -4.23
C ARG A 516 -16.37 45.98 -4.99
N VAL A 517 -16.98 44.98 -5.61
CA VAL A 517 -18.23 45.14 -6.37
C VAL A 517 -19.41 45.54 -5.48
N LEU A 518 -19.50 44.99 -4.26
CA LEU A 518 -20.62 45.24 -3.37
C LEU A 518 -20.53 46.56 -2.58
N LEU A 519 -19.31 47.08 -2.36
CA LEU A 519 -19.05 48.23 -1.51
C LEU A 519 -18.63 49.50 -2.27
N THR A 520 -18.13 49.39 -3.51
CA THR A 520 -17.79 50.58 -4.33
C THR A 520 -18.96 51.00 -5.20
N THR A 521 -19.26 52.30 -5.23
CA THR A 521 -20.42 52.87 -5.95
C THR A 521 -20.06 53.33 -7.39
N ASP A 522 -18.86 53.03 -7.88
CA ASP A 522 -18.44 53.43 -9.23
C ASP A 522 -19.17 52.59 -10.30
N ARG A 523 -20.15 53.24 -10.94
CA ARG A 523 -20.80 52.82 -12.18
C ARG A 523 -19.85 52.90 -13.37
#